data_AF-A0AAX3XEN2-F1
#
_entry.id   AF-A0AAX3XEN2-F1
#
_cell.length_a   1.000
_cell.length_b   1.000
_cell.length_c   1.000
_cell.angle_alpha   90.00
_cell.angle_beta   90.00
_cell.angle_gamma   90.00
#
_symmetry.space_group_name_H-M   'P 1'
#
loop_
_entity.id
_entity.type
_entity.pdbx_description
1 polymer ?
#
loop_
_entity_poly.entity_id
_entity_poly.type
_entity_poly.pdbx_seq_one_letter_code
_entity_poly.pdbx_strand_id
1 'polypeptide(L)'
;MRLENGEILAESQVEFIWDGSHLVQEIEHKTERTFTYIYSHPSSYEPLAQLAFAKGNENPTACYYYHNDQIGIPRELTDEQGKLCWYANYSGWGKRLIVMTSSVKSNSQGKNALLLTQHIILLSEKVNEFKPTK
;
A
#
# COMPACT_ATOMS: atom_id res chain seq x y z
N MET A 1 8.70 -9.81 -16.55
CA MET A 1 9.18 -8.82 -17.55
C MET A 1 10.65 -9.14 -17.82
N ARG A 2 11.02 -9.43 -19.07
CA ARG A 2 12.38 -9.82 -19.48
C ARG A 2 13.14 -8.56 -19.92
N LEU A 3 14.37 -8.37 -19.45
CA LEU A 3 15.22 -7.27 -19.90
C LEU A 3 15.87 -7.62 -21.24
N GLU A 4 16.25 -6.59 -22.01
CA GLU A 4 16.83 -6.74 -23.36
C GLU A 4 18.13 -7.56 -23.39
N ASN A 5 18.82 -7.69 -22.26
CA ASN A 5 20.04 -8.49 -22.10
C ASN A 5 19.79 -9.98 -21.83
N GLY A 6 18.53 -10.44 -21.80
CA GLY A 6 18.20 -11.85 -21.60
C GLY A 6 18.31 -12.34 -20.16
N GLU A 7 18.68 -11.48 -19.21
CA GLU A 7 18.64 -11.81 -17.79
C GLU A 7 17.18 -11.87 -17.31
N ILE A 8 16.81 -13.01 -16.75
CA ILE A 8 15.56 -13.15 -16.02
C ILE A 8 15.80 -12.47 -14.67
N LEU A 9 15.15 -11.32 -14.44
CA LEU A 9 15.02 -10.79 -13.09
C LEU A 9 14.39 -11.91 -12.26
N ALA A 10 15.15 -12.48 -11.32
CA ALA A 10 14.68 -13.54 -10.43
C ALA A 10 13.24 -13.25 -10.01
N GLU A 11 12.32 -14.16 -10.35
CA GLU A 11 10.89 -13.96 -10.18
C GLU A 11 10.62 -13.59 -8.72
N SER A 12 10.25 -12.32 -8.49
CA SER A 12 9.80 -11.87 -7.18
C SER A 12 8.33 -12.25 -7.06
N GLN A 13 8.04 -13.28 -6.27
CA GLN A 13 6.69 -13.64 -5.89
C GLN A 13 6.24 -12.79 -4.71
N VAL A 14 5.03 -12.24 -4.80
CA VAL A 14 4.34 -11.57 -3.69
C VAL A 14 2.97 -12.22 -3.55
N GLU A 15 2.67 -12.72 -2.34
CA GLU A 15 1.35 -13.25 -1.99
C GLU A 15 0.53 -12.17 -1.29
N PHE A 16 -0.77 -12.10 -1.61
CA PHE A 16 -1.72 -11.14 -1.04
C PHE A 16 -2.81 -11.89 -0.27
N ILE A 17 -2.97 -11.57 1.00
CA ILE A 17 -3.97 -12.18 1.89
C ILE A 17 -5.09 -11.17 2.14
N TRP A 18 -6.31 -11.58 1.83
CA TRP A 18 -7.50 -10.72 1.89
C TRP A 18 -8.51 -11.27 2.91
N ASP A 19 -9.19 -10.37 3.60
CA ASP A 19 -10.41 -10.65 4.38
C ASP A 19 -11.55 -9.81 3.80
N GLY A 20 -12.44 -10.47 3.05
CA GLY A 20 -13.42 -9.79 2.21
C GLY A 20 -12.74 -8.84 1.22
N SER A 21 -12.94 -7.54 1.42
CA SER A 21 -12.43 -6.44 0.61
C SER A 21 -11.24 -5.71 1.25
N HIS A 22 -10.77 -6.16 2.41
CA HIS A 22 -9.62 -5.62 3.10
C HIS A 22 -8.37 -6.44 2.75
N LEU A 23 -7.31 -5.75 2.34
CA LEU A 23 -6.01 -6.40 2.21
C LEU A 23 -5.43 -6.51 3.62
N VAL A 24 -5.29 -7.73 4.12
CA VAL A 24 -4.81 -7.97 5.49
C VAL A 24 -3.30 -8.07 5.49
N GLN A 25 -2.73 -8.82 4.54
CA GLN A 25 -1.28 -9.03 4.48
C GLN A 25 -0.71 -9.12 3.07
N GLU A 26 0.57 -8.79 2.96
CA GLU A 26 1.42 -9.07 1.81
C GLU A 26 2.66 -9.83 2.25
N ILE A 27 3.05 -10.87 1.50
CA ILE A 27 4.23 -11.68 1.78
C ILE A 27 5.17 -11.60 0.58
N GLU A 28 6.32 -10.94 0.74
CA GLU A 28 7.35 -10.87 -0.29
C GLU A 28 8.35 -12.01 -0.08
N HIS A 29 8.24 -13.06 -0.90
CA HIS A 29 9.06 -14.27 -0.74
C HIS A 29 10.55 -14.04 -0.98
N LYS A 30 10.90 -13.05 -1.82
CA LYS A 30 12.31 -12.73 -2.12
C LYS A 30 13.04 -12.12 -0.92
N THR A 31 12.36 -11.30 -0.12
CA THR A 31 12.94 -10.63 1.05
C THR A 31 12.52 -11.29 2.36
N GLU A 32 11.65 -12.29 2.28
CA GLU A 32 10.99 -12.95 3.40
C GLU A 32 10.36 -11.95 4.39
N ARG A 33 9.76 -10.89 3.83
CA ARG A 33 9.05 -9.86 4.60
C ARG A 33 7.55 -10.04 4.49
N THR A 34 6.88 -9.81 5.61
CA THR A 34 5.42 -9.75 5.67
C THR A 34 5.00 -8.34 6.05
N PHE A 35 4.03 -7.77 5.33
CA PHE A 35 3.37 -6.52 5.67
C PHE A 35 1.97 -6.82 6.14
N THR A 36 1.57 -6.28 7.29
CA THR A 36 0.20 -6.40 7.81
C THR A 36 -0.43 -5.02 7.85
N TYR A 37 -1.65 -4.90 7.34
CA TYR A 37 -2.37 -3.64 7.28
C TYR A 37 -3.38 -3.53 8.41
N ILE A 38 -3.39 -2.35 9.04
CA ILE A 38 -4.31 -1.99 10.10
C ILE A 38 -5.22 -0.89 9.58
N TYR A 39 -6.53 -1.06 9.73
CA TYR A 39 -7.55 -0.12 9.29
C TYR A 39 -8.18 0.62 10.48
N SER A 40 -8.69 1.84 10.26
CA SER A 40 -9.24 2.68 11.33
C SER A 40 -10.50 2.09 11.99
N HIS A 41 -11.29 1.32 11.24
CA HIS A 41 -12.48 0.63 11.72
C HIS A 41 -12.71 -0.65 10.89
N PRO A 42 -13.31 -1.73 11.45
CA PRO A 42 -13.57 -2.96 10.70
C PRO A 42 -14.38 -2.79 9.41
N SER A 43 -15.21 -1.74 9.33
CA SER A 43 -16.03 -1.43 8.15
C SER A 43 -15.48 -0.29 7.29
N SER A 44 -14.29 0.23 7.62
CA SER A 44 -13.65 1.34 6.89
C SER A 44 -12.54 0.80 6.00
N TYR A 45 -12.34 1.43 4.84
CA TYR A 45 -11.21 1.17 3.95
C TYR A 45 -10.04 2.10 4.18
N GLU A 46 -10.16 3.00 5.16
CA GLU A 46 -9.12 3.93 5.53
C GLU A 46 -8.01 3.19 6.28
N PRO A 47 -6.82 3.04 5.69
CA PRO A 47 -5.71 2.40 6.36
C PRO A 47 -5.16 3.36 7.42
N LEU A 48 -4.82 2.81 8.57
CA LEU A 48 -4.22 3.53 9.69
C LEU A 48 -2.70 3.31 9.72
N ALA A 49 -2.28 2.05 9.62
CA ALA A 49 -0.89 1.68 9.72
C ALA A 49 -0.54 0.43 8.90
N GLN A 50 0.75 0.29 8.61
CA GLN A 50 1.35 -0.91 8.03
C GLN A 50 2.47 -1.38 8.94
N LEU A 51 2.43 -2.65 9.36
CA LEU A 51 3.44 -3.28 10.17
C LEU A 51 4.29 -4.20 9.31
N ALA A 52 5.61 -4.05 9.36
CA ALA A 52 6.55 -4.89 8.63
C ALA A 52 7.21 -5.91 9.55
N PHE A 53 7.17 -7.19 9.17
CA PHE A 53 7.77 -8.31 9.89
C PHE A 53 8.85 -8.96 9.05
N ALA A 54 9.96 -9.32 9.69
CA ALA A 54 10.93 -10.24 9.11
C ALA A 54 10.52 -11.67 9.44
N LYS A 55 10.89 -12.63 8.59
CA LYS A 55 10.63 -14.05 8.82
C LYS A 55 11.05 -14.51 10.21
N GLY A 56 10.13 -15.19 10.89
CA GLY A 56 10.35 -15.75 12.23
C GLY A 56 10.37 -14.71 13.36
N ASN A 57 10.10 -13.44 13.08
CA ASN A 57 9.95 -12.42 14.11
C ASN A 57 8.47 -12.24 14.48
N GLU A 58 8.14 -12.38 15.75
CA GLU A 58 6.79 -12.15 16.28
C GLU A 58 6.47 -10.65 16.43
N ASN A 59 7.49 -9.81 16.61
CA ASN A 59 7.34 -8.37 16.76
C ASN A 59 7.57 -7.64 15.44
N PRO A 60 6.85 -6.53 15.17
CA PRO A 60 7.12 -5.69 14.02
C PRO A 60 8.56 -5.18 14.03
N THR A 61 9.22 -5.24 12.88
CA THR A 61 10.54 -4.65 12.62
C THR A 61 10.47 -3.20 12.17
N ALA A 62 9.30 -2.76 11.71
CA ALA A 62 8.99 -1.36 11.42
C ALA A 62 7.47 -1.15 11.46
N CYS A 63 7.05 0.04 11.88
CA CYS A 63 5.70 0.56 11.74
C CYS A 63 5.69 1.76 10.80
N TYR A 64 4.66 1.84 9.95
CA TYR A 64 4.39 2.97 9.08
C TYR A 64 2.98 3.48 9.28
N TYR A 65 2.80 4.79 9.22
CA TYR A 65 1.53 5.46 9.47
C TYR A 65 1.01 6.13 8.21
N TYR A 66 -0.24 5.81 7.85
CA TYR A 66 -0.91 6.46 6.73
C TYR A 66 -1.53 7.78 7.19
N HIS A 67 -1.34 8.80 6.36
CA HIS A 67 -2.00 10.10 6.51
C HIS A 67 -3.00 10.23 5.38
N ASN A 68 -4.28 10.13 5.70
CA ASN A 68 -5.35 10.10 4.72
C ASN A 68 -5.94 11.51 4.51
N ASP A 69 -6.56 11.73 3.35
CA ASP A 69 -7.39 12.92 3.13
C ASP A 69 -8.79 12.78 3.79
N GLN A 70 -9.61 13.82 3.63
CA GLN A 70 -10.94 13.90 4.25
C GLN A 70 -11.93 12.79 3.85
N ILE A 71 -11.68 12.05 2.76
CA ILE A 71 -12.51 10.92 2.32
C ILE A 71 -11.83 9.57 2.53
N GLY A 72 -10.70 9.54 3.25
CA GLY A 72 -9.99 8.31 3.62
C GLY A 72 -9.00 7.81 2.57
N ILE A 73 -8.64 8.62 1.56
CA ILE A 73 -7.62 8.22 0.57
C ILE A 73 -6.23 8.52 1.15
N PRO A 74 -5.31 7.54 1.21
CA PRO A 74 -3.95 7.76 1.68
C PRO A 74 -3.20 8.82 0.87
N ARG A 75 -2.69 9.87 1.51
CA ARG A 75 -1.88 10.93 0.89
C ARG A 75 -0.40 10.78 1.22
N GLU A 76 -0.08 10.34 2.43
CA GLU A 76 1.29 10.23 2.90
C GLU A 76 1.49 8.95 3.72
N LEU A 77 2.72 8.48 3.77
CA LEU A 77 3.17 7.40 4.63
C LEU A 77 4.42 7.86 5.36
N THR A 78 4.43 7.79 6.68
CA THR A 78 5.60 8.12 7.49
C THR A 78 6.08 6.91 8.27
N ASP A 79 7.38 6.85 8.59
CA ASP A 79 7.90 5.90 9.57
C ASP A 79 7.56 6.34 11.02
N GLU A 80 8.02 5.55 11.98
CA GLU A 80 7.87 5.78 13.42
C GLU A 80 8.48 7.10 13.92
N GLN A 81 9.43 7.68 13.18
CA GLN A 81 10.03 8.97 13.52
C GLN A 81 9.32 10.13 12.84
N GLY A 82 8.21 9.88 12.14
CA GLY A 82 7.46 10.87 11.39
C GLY A 82 8.13 11.28 10.08
N LYS A 83 9.13 10.52 9.62
CA LYS A 83 9.81 10.83 8.36
C LYS A 83 9.01 10.31 7.19
N LEU A 84 8.80 11.18 6.21
CA LEU A 84 8.09 10.87 4.97
C LEU A 84 8.78 9.74 4.21
N CYS A 85 8.07 8.63 4.05
CA CYS A 85 8.47 7.48 3.25
C CYS A 85 7.86 7.55 1.84
N TRP A 86 6.61 8.01 1.75
CA TRP A 86 5.88 8.14 0.50
C TRP A 86 4.86 9.28 0.57
N TYR A 87 4.63 9.93 -0.57
CA TYR A 87 3.61 10.95 -0.76
C TYR A 87 2.92 10.76 -2.10
N ALA A 88 1.60 10.92 -2.12
CA ALA A 88 0.79 11.01 -3.32
C ALA A 88 0.02 12.32 -3.42
N ASN A 89 0.00 12.86 -4.64
CA ASN A 89 -0.95 13.90 -5.02
C ASN A 89 -1.95 13.40 -6.05
N TYR A 90 -3.24 13.45 -5.70
CA TYR A 90 -4.37 13.16 -6.58
C TYR A 90 -4.96 14.46 -7.14
N SER A 91 -5.11 14.54 -8.47
CA SER A 91 -6.04 15.51 -9.07
C SER A 91 -7.48 15.07 -8.82
N GLY A 92 -8.43 16.01 -8.72
CA GLY A 92 -9.83 15.78 -8.31
C GLY A 92 -10.68 14.84 -9.17
N TRP A 93 -10.08 14.12 -10.12
CA TRP A 93 -10.72 13.11 -10.98
C TRP A 93 -9.90 11.81 -11.06
N GLY A 94 -9.04 11.51 -10.08
CA GLY A 94 -8.28 10.25 -10.00
C GLY A 94 -7.17 10.05 -11.03
N LYS A 95 -7.08 10.91 -12.06
CA LYS A 95 -6.31 10.64 -13.28
C LYS A 95 -4.81 10.86 -13.21
N ARG A 96 -4.29 11.53 -12.18
CA ARG A 96 -2.85 11.75 -12.05
C ARG A 96 -2.41 11.56 -10.61
N LEU A 97 -1.81 10.41 -10.36
CA LEU A 97 -1.05 10.09 -9.17
C LEU A 97 0.39 10.60 -9.38
N ILE A 98 0.80 11.65 -8.67
CA ILE A 98 2.23 11.94 -8.53
C ILE A 98 2.69 11.24 -7.26
N VAL A 99 3.41 10.12 -7.42
CA VAL A 99 4.11 9.48 -6.30
C VAL A 99 5.50 10.07 -6.19
N MET A 100 5.78 10.72 -5.06
CA MET A 100 7.13 11.08 -4.67
C MET A 100 7.55 10.12 -3.56
N THR A 101 8.46 9.20 -3.89
CA THR A 101 9.19 8.46 -2.85
C THR A 101 10.31 9.37 -2.36
N SER A 102 10.42 9.60 -1.05
CA SER A 102 11.64 10.20 -0.53
C SER A 102 12.81 9.25 -0.83
N SER A 103 14.04 9.75 -0.83
CA SER A 103 15.28 9.04 -1.20
C SER A 103 15.57 7.77 -0.37
N VAL A 104 14.66 7.35 0.51
CA VAL A 104 14.72 6.12 1.28
C VAL A 104 14.32 4.93 0.40
N LYS A 105 15.27 4.55 -0.44
CA LYS A 105 15.44 3.26 -1.12
C LYS A 105 14.28 2.84 -2.05
N SER A 106 14.65 2.59 -3.29
CA SER A 106 13.94 1.79 -4.28
C SER A 106 13.71 0.35 -3.79
N ASN A 107 12.92 0.18 -2.74
CA ASN A 107 12.65 -1.11 -2.12
C ASN A 107 11.14 -1.36 -2.19
N SER A 108 10.77 -2.63 -2.14
CA SER A 108 9.40 -3.17 -2.22
C SER A 108 8.34 -2.36 -1.46
N GLN A 109 8.69 -1.74 -0.33
CA GLN A 109 7.84 -0.84 0.46
C GLN A 109 7.07 0.21 -0.35
N GLY A 110 7.76 0.98 -1.19
CA GLY A 110 7.13 2.05 -1.98
C GLY A 110 6.24 1.52 -3.11
N LYS A 111 6.51 0.29 -3.58
CA LYS A 111 5.67 -0.40 -4.57
C LYS A 111 4.40 -0.97 -3.94
N ASN A 112 4.51 -1.43 -2.69
CA ASN A 112 3.39 -2.02 -1.94
C ASN A 112 2.38 -0.95 -1.52
N ALA A 113 2.85 0.19 -1.00
CA ALA A 113 1.98 1.34 -0.71
C ALA A 113 1.24 1.86 -1.95
N LEU A 114 1.90 1.84 -3.12
CA LEU A 114 1.31 2.20 -4.40
C LEU A 114 0.21 1.21 -4.84
N LEU A 115 0.39 -0.09 -4.59
CA LEU A 115 -0.59 -1.11 -4.95
C LEU A 115 -1.84 -1.03 -4.07
N LEU A 116 -1.71 -0.81 -2.75
CA LEU A 116 -2.88 -0.53 -1.90
C LEU A 116 -3.58 0.74 -2.32
N THR A 117 -2.81 1.78 -2.60
CA THR A 117 -3.38 3.06 -3.05
C THR A 117 -4.21 2.87 -4.31
N GLN A 118 -3.67 2.16 -5.32
CA GLN A 118 -4.41 1.84 -6.53
C GLN A 118 -5.65 0.99 -6.24
N HIS A 119 -5.56 0.00 -5.35
CA HIS A 119 -6.69 -0.85 -5.02
C HIS A 119 -7.80 -0.11 -4.25
N ILE A 120 -7.44 0.70 -3.24
CA ILE A 120 -8.37 1.54 -2.47
C ILE A 120 -9.07 2.54 -3.40
N ILE A 121 -8.34 3.16 -4.33
CA ILE A 121 -8.93 4.07 -5.33
C ILE A 121 -9.93 3.33 -6.22
N LEU A 122 -9.55 2.18 -6.79
CA LEU A 122 -10.44 1.37 -7.62
C LEU A 122 -11.69 0.89 -6.87
N LEU A 123 -11.57 0.57 -5.58
CA LEU A 123 -12.72 0.23 -4.74
C LEU A 123 -13.60 1.45 -4.45
N SER A 124 -13.00 2.61 -4.14
CA SER A 124 -13.76 3.86 -3.91
C SER A 124 -14.49 4.36 -5.16
N GLU A 125 -13.93 4.13 -6.35
CA GLU A 125 -14.58 4.43 -7.64
C GLU A 125 -15.79 3.53 -7.87
N LYS A 126 -15.67 2.22 -7.60
CA LYS A 126 -16.79 1.27 -7.69
C LYS A 126 -17.91 1.54 -6.67
N VAL A 127 -17.56 2.00 -5.47
CA VAL A 127 -18.57 2.41 -4.46
C VAL A 127 -19.32 3.67 -4.90
N ASN A 128 -18.67 4.59 -5.63
CA ASN A 128 -19.31 5.79 -6.17
C ASN A 128 -20.21 5.55 -7.39
N GLU A 129 -20.10 4.40 -8.06
CA GLU A 129 -21.02 3.98 -9.12
C GLU A 129 -22.36 3.44 -8.58
N PHE A 130 -22.44 3.13 -7.28
CA PHE A 130 -23.67 2.72 -6.61
C PHE A 130 -24.41 3.93 -6.00
N LYS A 131 -24.75 4.92 -6.84
CA LYS A 131 -25.80 5.89 -6.47
C LYS A 131 -27.16 5.24 -6.75
N PRO A 132 -28.08 5.14 -5.78
CA PRO A 132 -29.40 4.61 -6.05
C PRO A 132 -30.06 5.51 -7.10
N THR A 133 -30.40 4.90 -8.24
CA THR A 133 -31.28 5.52 -9.22
C THR A 133 -32.63 5.71 -8.52
N LYS A 134 -33.12 6.95 -8.50
CA LYS A 134 -34.47 7.26 -8.03
C LYS A 134 -35.51 6.52 -8.87
#